data_AF-A0A9C7PL48-F1
#
_entry.id   AF-A0A9C7PL48-F1
#
_cell.length_a   1.000
_cell.length_b   1.000
_cell.length_c   1.000
_cell.angle_alpha   90.00
_cell.angle_beta   90.00
_cell.angle_gamma   90.00
#
_symmetry.space_group_name_H-M   'P 1'
#
loop_
_entity.id
_entity.type
_entity.pdbx_description
1 polymer ?
#
loop_
_entity_poly.entity_id
_entity_poly.type
_entity_poly.pdbx_seq_one_letter_code
_entity_poly.pdbx_strand_id
1 'polypeptide(L)'
;MDIKESSEDYIDSDYEDWETNYRRDHSDGDIESLCKLCAKALDLKKKLGMISQGVNAWLRLCTNSRIHHHCSVSTNTFRCAHRKPNVAQSPAEKEFRELFTASPGNIMVGADLSGIELRMLAHYLGRYDGGRYADILLNDDIHQVNADKIGITRRQVKTVTYCFLLWWGKYKTRYEL
;
A
#
# COMPACT_ATOMS: atom_id res chain seq x y z
N MET A 1 -50.83 -15.47 -17.52
CA MET A 1 -49.63 -15.46 -18.39
C MET A 1 -48.51 -14.94 -17.50
N ASP A 2 -47.93 -15.86 -16.73
CA ASP A 2 -46.87 -15.57 -15.78
C ASP A 2 -45.52 -15.71 -16.49
N ILE A 3 -44.74 -14.64 -16.52
CA ILE A 3 -43.33 -14.70 -16.92
C ILE A 3 -42.51 -14.52 -15.63
N LYS A 4 -42.06 -15.66 -15.08
CA LYS A 4 -40.96 -15.70 -14.11
C LYS A 4 -39.66 -15.70 -14.91
N GLU A 5 -38.88 -14.63 -14.84
CA GLU A 5 -37.48 -14.63 -15.27
C GLU A 5 -36.64 -15.30 -14.18
N SER A 6 -36.10 -16.47 -14.50
CA SER A 6 -35.10 -17.18 -13.71
C SER A 6 -33.72 -16.59 -14.00
N SER A 7 -33.13 -15.95 -12.99
CA SER A 7 -31.69 -15.68 -12.95
C SER A 7 -30.95 -16.98 -12.68
N GLU A 8 -30.72 -17.78 -13.73
CA GLU A 8 -29.79 -18.90 -13.70
C GLU A 8 -28.47 -18.47 -14.34
N ASP A 9 -27.41 -18.77 -13.60
CA ASP A 9 -26.00 -18.49 -13.83
C ASP A 9 -25.56 -18.70 -15.29
N TYR A 10 -25.28 -17.59 -16.00
CA TYR A 10 -24.55 -17.60 -17.26
C TYR A 10 -23.06 -17.80 -16.96
N ILE A 11 -22.67 -19.05 -16.73
CA ILE A 11 -21.26 -19.45 -16.84
C ILE A 11 -21.01 -19.67 -18.33
N ASP A 12 -20.29 -18.72 -18.94
CA ASP A 12 -19.86 -18.78 -20.33
C ASP A 12 -19.01 -20.05 -20.54
N SER A 13 -19.48 -20.97 -21.40
CA SER A 13 -18.83 -22.24 -21.68
C SER A 13 -17.41 -22.09 -22.24
N ASP A 14 -17.09 -20.90 -22.78
CA ASP A 14 -15.78 -20.59 -23.33
C ASP A 14 -14.73 -20.38 -22.21
N TYR A 15 -15.12 -20.08 -20.98
CA TYR A 15 -14.20 -19.95 -19.84
C TYR A 15 -13.67 -21.29 -19.33
N GLU A 16 -14.51 -22.32 -19.26
CA GLU A 16 -14.06 -23.67 -18.86
C GLU A 16 -13.18 -24.31 -19.92
N ASP A 17 -13.44 -24.04 -21.21
CA ASP A 17 -12.63 -24.52 -22.33
C ASP A 17 -11.23 -23.86 -22.35
N TRP A 18 -11.15 -22.56 -22.06
CA TRP A 18 -9.85 -21.87 -21.99
C TRP A 18 -9.00 -22.34 -20.79
N GLU A 19 -9.55 -22.43 -19.58
CA GLU A 19 -8.76 -22.90 -18.42
C GLU A 19 -8.25 -24.33 -18.60
N THR A 20 -9.07 -25.19 -19.21
CA THR A 20 -8.75 -26.61 -19.42
C THR A 20 -7.74 -26.81 -20.54
N ASN A 21 -7.84 -26.05 -21.64
CA ASN A 21 -6.91 -26.13 -22.76
C ASN A 21 -5.59 -25.38 -22.47
N TYR A 22 -5.63 -24.26 -21.75
CA TYR A 22 -4.42 -23.49 -21.40
C TYR A 22 -3.53 -24.23 -20.39
N ARG A 23 -4.12 -24.91 -19.40
CA ARG A 23 -3.40 -25.81 -18.47
C ARG A 23 -2.84 -27.08 -19.14
N ARG A 24 -3.41 -27.50 -20.27
CA ARG A 24 -2.93 -28.65 -21.04
C ARG A 24 -1.65 -28.35 -21.81
N ASP A 25 -1.53 -27.13 -22.32
CA ASP A 25 -0.46 -26.75 -23.25
C ASP A 25 0.73 -26.04 -22.58
N HIS A 26 0.57 -25.57 -21.35
CA HIS A 26 1.59 -24.81 -20.62
C HIS A 26 1.82 -25.42 -19.24
N SER A 27 3.08 -25.68 -18.89
CA SER A 27 3.43 -26.12 -17.54
C SER A 27 3.08 -25.03 -16.53
N ASP A 28 2.76 -25.36 -15.28
CA ASP A 28 2.41 -24.36 -14.24
C ASP A 28 3.47 -23.23 -14.11
N GLY A 29 4.73 -23.52 -14.49
CA GLY A 29 5.82 -22.54 -14.54
C GLY A 29 5.68 -21.48 -15.64
N ASP A 30 5.07 -21.81 -16.79
CA ASP A 30 4.88 -20.88 -17.90
C ASP A 30 3.79 -19.85 -17.58
N ILE A 31 2.71 -20.30 -16.93
CA ILE A 31 1.63 -19.43 -16.45
C ILE A 31 2.15 -18.47 -15.36
N GLU A 32 2.92 -18.98 -14.40
CA GLU A 32 3.54 -18.14 -13.38
C GLU A 32 4.48 -17.10 -13.98
N SER A 33 5.25 -17.48 -15.01
CA SER A 33 6.16 -16.57 -15.72
C SER A 33 5.41 -15.44 -16.43
N LEU A 34 4.29 -15.76 -17.11
CA LEU A 34 3.45 -14.78 -17.79
C LEU A 34 2.82 -13.80 -16.79
N CYS A 35 2.28 -14.31 -15.69
CA CYS A 35 1.72 -13.50 -14.61
C CYS A 35 2.75 -12.51 -14.04
N LYS A 36 3.98 -12.96 -13.79
CA LYS A 36 5.08 -12.08 -13.34
C LYS A 36 5.42 -11.02 -14.37
N LEU A 37 5.42 -11.36 -15.66
CA LEU A 37 5.68 -10.42 -16.74
C LEU A 37 4.58 -9.35 -16.86
N CYS A 38 3.32 -9.76 -16.79
CA CYS A 38 2.17 -8.86 -16.75
C CYS A 38 2.23 -7.92 -15.54
N ALA A 39 2.53 -8.43 -14.34
CA ALA A 39 2.69 -7.62 -13.14
C ALA A 39 3.81 -6.56 -13.30
N LYS A 40 4.95 -6.96 -13.86
CA LYS A 40 6.07 -6.05 -14.17
C LYS A 40 5.68 -4.99 -15.19
N ALA A 41 4.96 -5.37 -16.24
CA ALA A 41 4.48 -4.43 -17.26
C ALA A 41 3.52 -3.38 -16.67
N LEU A 42 2.61 -3.80 -15.78
CA LEU A 42 1.69 -2.89 -15.09
C LEU A 42 2.42 -1.94 -14.14
N ASP A 43 3.42 -2.43 -13.40
CA ASP A 43 4.26 -1.60 -12.53
C ASP A 43 5.05 -0.56 -13.32
N LEU A 44 5.69 -0.97 -14.41
CA LEU A 44 6.40 -0.06 -15.33
C LEU A 44 5.46 0.98 -15.94
N LYS A 45 4.26 0.58 -16.37
CA LYS A 45 3.25 1.50 -16.91
C LYS A 45 2.82 2.52 -15.87
N LYS A 46 2.61 2.10 -14.61
CA LYS A 46 2.28 3.01 -13.50
C LYS A 46 3.40 4.03 -13.26
N LYS A 47 4.65 3.56 -13.20
CA LYS A 47 5.85 4.38 -13.03
C LYS A 47 6.05 5.39 -14.16
N LEU A 48 5.93 4.96 -15.41
CA LEU A 48 5.98 5.83 -16.59
C LEU A 48 4.84 6.85 -16.60
N GLY A 49 3.64 6.43 -16.20
CA GLY A 49 2.50 7.32 -16.02
C GLY A 49 2.77 8.45 -15.01
N MET A 50 3.50 8.16 -13.93
CA MET A 50 3.85 9.17 -12.92
C MET A 50 4.93 10.14 -13.42
N ILE A 51 5.94 9.67 -14.16
CA ILE A 51 7.07 10.51 -14.58
C ILE A 51 6.74 11.35 -15.82
N SER A 52 6.19 10.73 -16.88
CA SER A 52 6.15 11.36 -18.21
C SER A 52 4.79 11.28 -18.93
N GLN A 53 4.09 10.15 -18.83
CA GLN A 53 2.95 9.87 -19.72
C GLN A 53 1.59 10.32 -19.15
N GLY A 54 1.44 10.37 -17.84
CA GLY A 54 0.18 10.73 -17.20
C GLY A 54 -0.18 12.21 -17.36
N VAL A 55 -1.46 12.52 -17.20
CA VAL A 55 -1.97 13.91 -17.26
C VAL A 55 -1.30 14.79 -16.21
N ASN A 56 -1.11 14.25 -15.01
CA ASN A 56 -0.41 14.90 -13.90
C ASN A 56 1.04 14.39 -13.75
N ALA A 57 1.69 14.00 -14.85
CA ALA A 57 3.06 13.53 -14.82
C ALA A 57 4.03 14.61 -14.31
N TRP A 58 5.06 14.19 -13.60
CA TRP A 58 6.03 15.09 -12.98
C TRP A 58 6.73 15.99 -13.99
N LEU A 59 7.17 15.44 -15.13
CA LEU A 59 7.84 16.23 -16.17
C LEU A 59 6.92 17.27 -16.82
N ARG A 60 5.60 17.04 -16.83
CA ARG A 60 4.63 18.00 -17.39
C ARG A 60 4.31 19.14 -16.44
N LEU A 61 4.39 18.89 -15.13
CA LEU A 61 4.08 19.85 -14.07
C LEU A 61 5.33 20.51 -13.47
N CYS A 62 6.51 20.09 -13.90
CA CYS A 62 7.77 20.67 -13.49
C CYS A 62 7.95 22.04 -14.15
N THR A 63 8.20 23.07 -13.34
CA THR A 63 8.50 24.42 -13.78
C THR A 63 9.81 24.87 -13.15
N ASN A 64 10.74 25.43 -13.93
CA ASN A 64 12.06 25.87 -13.45
C ASN A 64 12.80 24.79 -12.63
N SER A 65 12.75 23.55 -13.10
CA SER A 65 13.35 22.38 -12.41
C SER A 65 12.75 22.09 -11.02
N ARG A 66 11.52 22.52 -10.75
CA ARG A 66 10.81 22.29 -9.48
C ARG A 66 9.38 21.82 -9.70
N ILE A 67 8.90 21.00 -8.77
CA ILE A 67 7.52 20.53 -8.75
C ILE A 67 6.76 21.26 -7.64
N HIS A 68 5.79 22.09 -8.04
CA HIS A 68 4.94 22.84 -7.12
C HIS A 68 3.59 22.15 -6.96
N HIS A 69 3.56 21.10 -6.14
CA HIS A 69 2.32 20.37 -5.86
C HIS A 69 1.37 21.18 -4.96
N HIS A 70 0.08 20.92 -5.10
CA HIS A 70 -0.92 21.49 -4.21
C HIS A 70 -1.13 20.60 -2.98
N CYS A 71 -1.07 21.18 -1.77
CA CYS A 71 -1.31 20.51 -0.50
C CYS A 71 -2.46 21.21 0.25
N SER A 72 -3.46 20.46 0.72
CA SER A 72 -4.56 20.99 1.55
C SER A 72 -5.03 20.00 2.59
N VAL A 73 -5.52 20.48 3.73
CA VAL A 73 -6.22 19.66 4.73
C VAL A 73 -7.64 19.42 4.27
N SER A 74 -7.87 18.32 3.55
CA SER A 74 -9.16 18.05 2.91
C SER A 74 -9.67 16.62 3.06
N THR A 75 -9.08 15.82 3.97
CA THR A 75 -9.63 14.51 4.34
C THR A 75 -10.48 14.64 5.61
N ASN A 76 -11.46 13.75 5.79
CA ASN A 76 -12.31 13.71 7.00
C ASN A 76 -11.51 13.51 8.29
N THR A 77 -10.33 12.90 8.19
CA THR A 77 -9.38 12.68 9.28
C THR A 77 -8.40 13.84 9.48
N PHE A 78 -8.61 14.97 8.78
CA PHE A 78 -7.75 16.16 8.81
C PHE A 78 -6.29 15.92 8.38
N ARG A 79 -6.03 14.86 7.61
CA ARG A 79 -4.72 14.67 6.96
C ARG A 79 -4.62 15.57 5.73
N CYS A 80 -3.38 15.91 5.38
CA CYS A 80 -3.09 16.59 4.13
C CYS A 80 -3.40 15.69 2.92
N ALA A 81 -4.02 16.27 1.91
CA ALA A 81 -4.21 15.69 0.59
C ALA A 81 -3.34 16.45 -0.42
N HIS A 82 -2.67 15.72 -1.30
CA HIS A 82 -1.72 16.24 -2.27
C HIS A 82 -2.27 15.99 -3.68
N ARG A 83 -2.21 17.00 -4.56
CA ARG A 83 -2.70 16.91 -5.94
C ARG A 83 -1.88 17.75 -6.91
N LYS A 84 -1.91 17.35 -8.19
CA LYS A 84 -1.27 18.04 -9.32
C LYS A 84 0.23 18.38 -9.07
N PRO A 85 1.14 17.40 -8.93
CA PRO A 85 0.92 15.95 -8.81
C PRO A 85 0.74 15.51 -7.34
N ASN A 86 0.30 14.27 -7.11
CA ASN A 86 0.30 13.70 -5.75
C ASN A 86 1.70 13.18 -5.40
N VAL A 87 2.51 14.01 -4.76
CA VAL A 87 3.89 13.67 -4.36
C VAL A 87 3.94 12.70 -3.17
N ALA A 88 2.88 12.62 -2.36
CA ALA A 88 2.82 11.69 -1.23
C ALA A 88 2.70 10.21 -1.68
N GLN A 89 2.37 9.98 -2.95
CA GLN A 89 2.33 8.65 -3.56
C GLN A 89 3.62 8.29 -4.34
N SER A 90 4.69 9.07 -4.18
CA SER A 90 5.97 8.74 -4.81
C SER A 90 6.42 7.33 -4.42
N PRO A 91 6.87 6.50 -5.39
CA PRO A 91 7.44 5.19 -5.10
C PRO A 91 8.60 5.30 -4.10
N ALA A 92 8.80 4.24 -3.32
CA ALA A 92 9.81 4.20 -2.25
C ALA A 92 11.21 3.83 -2.78
N GLU A 93 11.30 3.39 -4.03
CA GLU A 93 12.51 3.02 -4.73
C GLU A 93 13.50 4.19 -4.80
N LYS A 94 14.78 3.84 -4.68
CA LYS A 94 15.89 4.79 -4.58
C LYS A 94 15.92 5.74 -5.78
N GLU A 95 15.73 5.20 -6.98
CA GLU A 95 15.75 5.91 -8.25
C GLU A 95 14.69 7.02 -8.33
N PHE A 96 13.52 6.81 -7.68
CA PHE A 96 12.47 7.83 -7.62
C PHE A 96 12.76 8.88 -6.55
N ARG A 97 13.32 8.46 -5.42
CA ARG A 97 13.62 9.35 -4.29
C ARG A 97 14.80 10.28 -4.61
N GLU A 98 15.79 9.81 -5.37
CA GLU A 98 16.94 10.59 -5.81
C GLU A 98 16.60 11.74 -6.77
N LEU A 99 15.42 11.70 -7.41
CA LEU A 99 14.95 12.81 -8.26
C LEU A 99 14.60 14.07 -7.45
N PHE A 100 14.31 13.92 -6.16
CA PHE A 100 13.98 15.03 -5.28
C PHE A 100 15.24 15.47 -4.53
N THR A 101 15.81 16.60 -4.95
CA THR A 101 17.06 17.13 -4.39
C THR A 101 16.86 18.47 -3.70
N ALA A 102 17.77 18.79 -2.78
CA ALA A 102 17.82 20.11 -2.16
C ALA A 102 18.23 21.18 -3.19
N SER A 103 17.88 22.43 -2.91
CA SER A 103 18.34 23.54 -3.76
C SER A 103 19.86 23.71 -3.63
N PRO A 104 20.56 24.24 -4.65
CA PRO A 104 21.99 24.52 -4.55
C PRO A 104 22.32 25.34 -3.30
N GLY A 105 23.32 24.90 -2.54
CA GLY A 105 23.72 25.52 -1.26
C GLY A 105 22.91 25.08 -0.04
N ASN A 106 21.86 24.26 -0.21
CA ASN A 106 21.04 23.73 0.88
C ASN A 106 21.21 22.22 1.05
N ILE A 107 20.89 21.73 2.24
CA ILE A 107 20.81 20.30 2.57
C ILE A 107 19.35 19.88 2.78
N MET A 108 19.00 18.65 2.42
CA MET A 108 17.68 18.08 2.69
C MET A 108 17.70 17.35 4.02
N VAL A 109 16.79 17.69 4.94
CA VAL A 109 16.62 17.03 6.23
C VAL A 109 15.24 16.38 6.28
N GLY A 110 15.20 15.06 6.48
CA GLY A 110 13.97 14.31 6.66
C GLY A 110 13.71 14.03 8.15
N ALA A 111 12.48 14.26 8.59
CA ALA A 111 12.00 13.88 9.91
C ALA A 111 10.69 13.10 9.78
N ASP A 112 10.55 12.02 10.55
CA ASP A 112 9.36 11.18 10.57
C ASP A 112 8.96 10.83 12.01
N LEU A 113 7.67 10.57 12.23
CA LEU A 113 7.11 10.30 13.55
C LEU A 113 7.17 8.80 13.83
N SER A 114 8.10 8.40 14.71
CA SER A 114 8.36 6.99 15.02
C SER A 114 7.14 6.29 15.63
N GLY A 115 6.51 5.40 14.86
CA GLY A 115 5.42 4.54 15.35
C GLY A 115 4.18 5.31 15.81
N ILE A 116 3.87 6.44 15.18
CA ILE A 116 2.80 7.34 15.64
C ILE A 116 1.45 6.66 15.85
N GLU A 117 1.06 5.73 14.98
CA GLU A 117 -0.23 5.04 15.11
C GLU A 117 -0.30 4.17 16.37
N LEU A 118 0.80 3.49 16.73
CA LEU A 118 0.91 2.73 17.98
C LEU A 118 0.94 3.63 19.20
N ARG A 119 1.58 4.80 19.10
CA ARG A 119 1.59 5.80 20.18
C ARG A 119 0.20 6.39 20.41
N MET A 120 -0.55 6.64 19.34
CA MET A 120 -1.95 7.05 19.44
C MET A 120 -2.81 5.95 20.07
N LEU A 121 -2.62 4.69 19.68
CA LEU A 121 -3.30 3.56 20.33
C LEU A 121 -2.94 3.49 21.83
N ALA A 122 -1.67 3.58 22.18
CA ALA A 122 -1.19 3.58 23.55
C ALA A 122 -1.84 4.69 24.40
N HIS A 123 -1.94 5.89 23.83
CA HIS A 123 -2.60 7.03 24.48
C HIS A 123 -4.06 6.73 24.84
N TYR A 124 -4.83 6.13 23.93
CA TYR A 124 -6.22 5.76 24.19
C TYR A 124 -6.36 4.57 25.14
N LEU A 125 -5.43 3.60 25.09
CA LEU A 125 -5.43 2.42 25.97
C LEU A 125 -5.05 2.75 27.41
N GLY A 126 -4.29 3.82 27.64
CA GLY A 126 -3.78 4.19 28.96
C GLY A 126 -4.85 4.28 30.07
N ARG A 127 -6.08 4.64 29.71
CA ARG A 127 -7.23 4.69 30.65
C ARG A 127 -7.66 3.30 31.15
N TYR A 128 -7.36 2.24 30.40
CA TYR A 128 -7.79 0.88 30.68
C TYR A 128 -6.66 -0.01 31.20
N ASP A 129 -5.43 0.24 30.79
CA ASP A 129 -4.27 -0.59 31.13
C ASP A 129 -3.25 0.09 32.06
N GLY A 130 -3.58 1.27 32.57
CA GLY A 130 -2.72 2.05 33.46
C GLY A 130 -1.43 2.55 32.78
N GLY A 131 -1.37 2.60 31.45
CA GLY A 131 -0.19 3.03 30.71
C GLY A 131 0.80 1.90 30.40
N ARG A 132 0.47 0.65 30.73
CA ARG A 132 1.34 -0.52 30.47
C ARG A 132 1.76 -0.64 29.01
N TYR A 133 0.85 -0.42 28.06
CA TYR A 133 1.17 -0.50 26.63
C TYR A 133 2.09 0.63 26.18
N ALA A 134 1.94 1.83 26.75
CA ALA A 134 2.83 2.96 26.48
C ALA A 134 4.25 2.69 27.01
N ASP A 135 4.38 2.09 28.18
CA ASP A 135 5.67 1.73 28.77
C ASP A 135 6.43 0.70 27.92
N ILE A 136 5.75 -0.39 27.50
CA ILE A 136 6.33 -1.39 26.59
C ILE A 136 6.73 -0.75 25.26
N LEU A 137 5.91 0.15 24.71
CA LEU A 137 6.20 0.83 23.45
C LEU A 137 7.44 1.75 23.51
N LEU A 138 7.74 2.30 24.69
CA LEU A 138 8.87 3.23 24.89
C LEU A 138 10.16 2.51 25.27
N ASN A 139 10.05 1.45 26.09
CA ASN A 139 11.19 0.82 26.76
C ASN A 139 11.53 -0.57 26.21
N ASP A 140 10.67 -1.17 25.39
CA ASP A 140 10.82 -2.56 24.91
C ASP A 140 10.51 -2.71 23.40
N ASP A 141 10.77 -3.89 22.84
CA ASP A 141 10.41 -4.24 21.46
C ASP A 141 8.94 -4.70 21.38
N ILE A 142 8.05 -3.72 21.23
CA ILE A 142 6.60 -3.97 21.07
C ILE A 142 6.27 -4.96 19.96
N HIS A 143 7.08 -5.03 18.89
CA HIS A 143 6.82 -5.93 17.79
C HIS A 143 7.13 -7.37 18.20
N GLN A 144 8.23 -7.59 18.93
CA GLN A 144 8.54 -8.92 19.45
C GLN A 144 7.50 -9.35 20.49
N VAL A 145 7.13 -8.47 21.42
CA VAL A 145 6.09 -8.76 22.44
C VAL A 145 4.75 -9.13 21.79
N ASN A 146 4.36 -8.44 20.71
CA ASN A 146 3.14 -8.78 19.99
C ASN A 146 3.28 -10.06 19.17
N ALA A 147 4.46 -10.31 18.59
CA ALA A 147 4.77 -11.51 17.81
C ALA A 147 4.64 -12.77 18.67
N ASP A 148 5.24 -12.76 19.87
CA ASP A 148 5.21 -13.88 20.80
C ASP A 148 3.79 -14.18 21.30
N LYS A 149 2.98 -13.12 21.51
CA LYS A 149 1.58 -13.27 21.93
C LYS A 149 0.66 -13.81 20.85
N ILE A 150 0.92 -13.47 19.59
CA ILE A 150 0.12 -13.91 18.44
C ILE A 150 0.65 -15.25 17.89
N GLY A 151 1.90 -15.61 18.20
CA GLY A 151 2.55 -16.84 17.72
C GLY A 151 3.07 -16.73 16.28
N ILE A 152 3.48 -15.54 15.85
CA ILE A 152 3.90 -15.25 14.47
C ILE A 152 5.30 -14.63 14.45
N THR A 153 5.92 -14.54 13.28
CA THR A 153 7.24 -13.92 13.18
C THR A 153 7.18 -12.40 13.41
N ARG A 154 8.26 -11.82 13.95
CA ARG A 154 8.43 -10.36 14.10
C ARG A 154 8.27 -9.60 12.78
N ARG A 155 8.57 -10.24 11.64
CA ARG A 155 8.39 -9.62 10.32
C ARG A 155 6.92 -9.50 9.95
N GLN A 156 6.13 -10.53 10.21
CA GLN A 156 4.69 -10.56 9.90
C GLN A 156 3.88 -9.68 10.87
N VAL A 157 4.27 -9.63 12.15
CA VAL A 157 3.50 -8.90 13.17
C VAL A 157 3.32 -7.43 12.84
N LYS A 158 4.32 -6.80 12.20
CA LYS A 158 4.23 -5.39 11.83
C LYS A 158 3.05 -5.19 10.88
N THR A 159 2.98 -5.99 9.82
CA THR A 159 1.89 -5.89 8.84
C THR A 159 0.54 -6.21 9.46
N VAL A 160 0.45 -7.25 10.28
CA VAL A 160 -0.78 -7.61 11.01
C VAL A 160 -1.25 -6.47 11.91
N THR A 161 -0.32 -5.83 12.63
CA THR A 161 -0.63 -4.71 13.55
C THR A 161 -1.15 -3.49 12.77
N TYR A 162 -0.51 -3.13 11.66
CA TYR A 162 -0.98 -2.04 10.80
C TYR A 162 -2.30 -2.37 10.10
N CYS A 163 -2.51 -3.62 9.68
CA CYS A 163 -3.79 -4.08 9.12
C CYS A 163 -4.92 -3.90 10.14
N PHE A 164 -4.70 -4.28 11.40
CA PHE A 164 -5.66 -4.08 12.47
C PHE A 164 -5.96 -2.59 12.72
N LEU A 165 -4.93 -1.75 12.83
CA LEU A 165 -5.07 -0.31 13.08
C LEU A 165 -5.79 0.42 11.95
N LEU A 166 -5.48 0.09 10.70
CA LEU A 166 -6.03 0.74 9.50
C LEU A 166 -7.34 0.10 9.02
N TRP A 167 -7.98 -0.72 9.87
CA TRP A 167 -9.28 -1.33 9.59
C TRP A 167 -9.27 -2.24 8.34
N TRP A 168 -8.14 -2.86 8.02
CA TRP A 168 -8.09 -3.93 7.03
C TRP A 168 -8.65 -5.18 7.69
N GLY A 169 -9.85 -5.58 7.27
CA GLY A 169 -10.59 -6.70 7.84
C GLY A 169 -9.88 -8.05 7.72
N LYS A 170 -10.48 -9.08 8.34
CA LYS A 170 -9.94 -10.45 8.48
C LYS A 170 -9.34 -11.06 7.20
N TYR A 171 -9.87 -10.70 6.03
CA TYR A 171 -9.45 -11.28 4.75
C TYR A 171 -7.99 -10.98 4.40
N LYS A 172 -7.50 -9.76 4.61
CA LYS A 172 -6.11 -9.41 4.23
C LYS A 172 -5.09 -10.00 5.19
N THR A 173 -5.41 -10.00 6.49
CA THR A 173 -4.56 -10.59 7.52
C THR A 173 -4.33 -12.09 7.28
N ARG A 174 -5.31 -12.80 6.72
CA ARG A 174 -5.19 -14.25 6.40
C ARG A 174 -4.19 -14.57 5.29
N TYR A 175 -3.95 -13.66 4.34
CA TYR A 175 -3.00 -13.90 3.24
C TYR A 175 -1.55 -13.56 3.60
N GLU A 176 -1.32 -12.89 4.73
CA GLU A 176 0.02 -12.47 5.18
C GLU A 176 0.58 -13.31 6.33
N LEU A 177 -0.27 -14.13 6.95
CA LEU A 177 0.07 -15.13 7.98
C LEU A 177 0.44 -16.46 7.32
#